data_AF-A0A374JNI8-F1
#
_entry.id   AF-A0A374JNI8-F1
#
_cell.length_a   1.000
_cell.length_b   1.000
_cell.length_c   1.000
_cell.angle_alpha   90.00
_cell.angle_beta   90.00
_cell.angle_gamma   90.00
#
_symmetry.space_group_name_H-M   'P 1'
#
loop_
_entity.id
_entity.type
_entity.pdbx_description
1 polymer ?
#
loop_
_entity_poly.entity_id
_entity_poly.type
_entity_poly.pdbx_seq_one_letter_code
_entity_poly.pdbx_strand_id
1 'polypeptide(L)'
;MDKNGILDKAKTIINGERQGTYGNAEDNFTSIAAFWSTYLNTSIDSTDVANMMILMKVARNSSGVYKDDNYIDICGYAALGGEIAANTTKKEDDINEE
;
A
#
# COMPACT_ATOMS: atom_id res chain seq x y z
N MET A 1 7.93 13.12 -16.06
CA MET A 1 8.17 13.76 -14.74
C MET A 1 9.59 13.44 -14.25
N ASP A 2 10.17 14.21 -13.34
CA ASP A 2 11.46 13.87 -12.71
C ASP A 2 11.26 13.03 -11.43
N LYS A 3 12.37 12.50 -10.86
CA LYS A 3 12.30 11.60 -9.70
C LYS A 3 11.65 12.25 -8.47
N ASN A 4 11.88 13.54 -8.25
CA ASN A 4 11.34 14.26 -7.09
C ASN A 4 9.84 14.51 -7.27
N GLY A 5 9.41 14.90 -8.47
CA GLY A 5 7.98 15.09 -8.77
C GLY A 5 7.15 13.82 -8.57
N ILE A 6 7.72 12.63 -8.81
CA ILE A 6 7.04 11.36 -8.52
C ILE A 6 6.82 11.21 -7.01
N LEU A 7 7.86 11.44 -6.21
CA LEU A 7 7.79 11.32 -4.75
C LEU A 7 6.83 12.34 -4.14
N ASP A 8 6.86 13.60 -4.59
CA ASP A 8 6.00 14.66 -4.08
C ASP A 8 4.52 14.40 -4.39
N LYS A 9 4.23 13.88 -5.59
CA LYS A 9 2.87 13.47 -5.94
C LYS A 9 2.41 12.27 -5.10
N ALA A 10 3.24 11.25 -4.95
CA ALA A 10 2.92 10.08 -4.13
C ALA A 10 2.62 10.51 -2.68
N LYS A 11 3.48 11.36 -2.10
CA LYS A 11 3.29 11.96 -0.77
C LYS A 11 1.97 12.70 -0.67
N THR A 12 1.62 13.52 -1.67
CA THR A 12 0.35 14.25 -1.69
C THR A 12 -0.85 13.30 -1.76
N ILE A 13 -0.77 12.21 -2.53
CA ILE A 13 -1.87 11.25 -2.68
C ILE A 13 -2.13 10.49 -1.37
N ILE A 14 -1.07 10.02 -0.70
CA ILE A 14 -1.22 9.22 0.51
C ILE A 14 -1.50 10.06 1.77
N ASN A 15 -1.20 11.36 1.76
CA ASN A 15 -1.44 12.29 2.88
C ASN A 15 -2.56 13.33 2.62
N GLY A 16 -3.12 13.39 1.42
CA GLY A 16 -4.09 14.42 1.01
C GLY A 16 -5.54 14.12 1.41
N GLU A 17 -6.48 14.96 0.95
CA GLU A 17 -7.92 14.99 1.32
C GLU A 17 -8.68 13.64 1.26
N ARG A 18 -8.12 12.58 0.68
CA ARG A 18 -8.73 11.24 0.67
C ARG A 18 -8.88 10.60 2.04
N GLN A 19 -8.11 11.01 3.04
CA GLN A 19 -8.25 10.52 4.41
C GLN A 19 -9.61 10.90 5.02
N GLY A 20 -10.22 12.01 4.56
CA GLY A 20 -11.54 12.46 5.03
C GLY A 20 -12.74 11.76 4.37
N THR A 21 -12.55 11.01 3.28
CA THR A 21 -13.66 10.43 2.49
C THR A 21 -13.67 8.90 2.47
N TYR A 22 -12.53 8.23 2.70
CA TYR A 22 -12.39 6.77 2.54
C TYR A 22 -11.84 6.02 3.77
N GLY A 23 -11.84 6.65 4.95
CA GLY A 23 -11.18 6.09 6.15
C GLY A 23 -9.66 6.19 6.10
N ASN A 24 -8.96 5.75 7.15
CA ASN A 24 -7.50 5.71 7.12
C ASN A 24 -7.05 4.70 6.04
N ALA A 25 -5.94 4.97 5.36
CA ALA A 25 -5.42 4.08 4.32
C ALA A 25 -5.15 2.65 4.85
N GLU A 26 -4.77 2.54 6.13
CA GLU A 26 -4.62 1.26 6.84
C GLU A 26 -5.94 0.46 6.94
N ASP A 27 -7.08 1.14 7.09
CA ASP A 27 -8.41 0.51 7.17
C ASP A 27 -8.77 -0.15 5.84
N ASN A 28 -8.33 0.46 4.73
CA ASN A 28 -8.60 -0.04 3.39
C ASN A 28 -7.79 -1.31 3.09
N PHE A 29 -6.51 -1.37 3.45
CA PHE A 29 -5.70 -2.57 3.19
C PHE A 29 -6.15 -3.73 4.05
N THR A 30 -6.52 -3.47 5.30
CA THR A 30 -7.09 -4.48 6.20
C THR A 30 -8.40 -5.05 5.63
N SER A 31 -9.27 -4.19 5.10
CA SER A 31 -10.52 -4.63 4.45
C SER A 31 -10.28 -5.45 3.19
N ILE A 32 -9.33 -5.03 2.34
CA ILE A 32 -8.96 -5.78 1.13
C ILE A 32 -8.37 -7.14 1.50
N ALA A 33 -7.50 -7.19 2.51
CA ALA A 33 -6.88 -8.42 3.00
C ALA A 33 -7.96 -9.42 3.48
N ALA A 34 -8.95 -8.94 4.23
CA ALA A 34 -10.08 -9.77 4.67
C ALA A 34 -10.92 -10.29 3.48
N PHE A 35 -11.21 -9.43 2.50
CA PHE A 35 -11.96 -9.84 1.31
C PHE A 35 -11.20 -10.89 0.48
N TRP A 36 -9.93 -10.64 0.20
CA TRP A 36 -9.10 -11.58 -0.58
C TRP A 36 -8.91 -12.88 0.17
N SER A 37 -8.70 -12.82 1.49
CA SER A 37 -8.55 -14.02 2.31
C SER A 37 -9.78 -14.92 2.24
N THR A 38 -10.96 -14.30 2.39
CA THR A 38 -12.25 -15.00 2.31
C THR A 38 -12.46 -15.59 0.91
N TYR A 39 -12.18 -14.81 -0.14
CA TYR A 39 -12.41 -15.23 -1.51
C TYR A 39 -11.49 -16.38 -1.95
N LEU A 40 -10.22 -16.34 -1.54
CA LEU A 40 -9.19 -17.32 -1.93
C LEU A 40 -9.07 -18.48 -0.93
N ASN A 41 -9.79 -18.44 0.18
CA ASN A 41 -9.64 -19.36 1.31
C ASN A 41 -8.17 -19.53 1.74
N THR A 42 -7.45 -18.41 1.82
CA THR A 42 -6.02 -18.35 2.13
C THR A 42 -5.77 -17.13 3.00
N SER A 43 -4.97 -17.23 4.06
CA SER A 43 -4.66 -16.05 4.88
C SER A 43 -3.81 -15.06 4.10
N ILE A 44 -4.27 -13.80 4.04
CA ILE A 44 -3.60 -12.66 3.41
C ILE A 44 -3.66 -11.51 4.40
N ASP A 45 -2.54 -10.83 4.61
CA ASP A 45 -2.46 -9.66 5.48
C ASP A 45 -2.40 -8.32 4.71
N SER A 46 -2.38 -7.21 5.44
CA SER A 46 -2.33 -5.87 4.83
C SER A 46 -0.99 -5.58 4.12
N THR A 47 0.10 -6.21 4.54
CA THR A 47 1.42 -6.10 3.90
C THR A 47 1.41 -6.84 2.55
N ASP A 48 0.80 -8.01 2.50
CA ASP A 48 0.58 -8.76 1.27
C ASP A 48 -0.22 -7.94 0.25
N VAL A 49 -1.29 -7.27 0.70
CA VAL A 49 -2.08 -6.36 -0.16
C VAL A 49 -1.20 -5.26 -0.75
N ALA A 50 -0.39 -4.59 0.06
CA ALA A 50 0.51 -3.53 -0.42
C ALA A 50 1.45 -4.05 -1.52
N ASN A 51 2.09 -5.20 -1.28
CA ASN A 51 3.01 -5.82 -2.23
C ASN A 51 2.31 -6.27 -3.52
N MET A 52 1.13 -6.86 -3.43
CA MET A 52 0.35 -7.26 -4.60
C MET A 52 -0.12 -6.06 -5.43
N MET A 53 -0.48 -4.94 -4.80
CA MET A 53 -0.81 -3.70 -5.51
C MET A 53 0.41 -3.11 -6.24
N ILE A 54 1.62 -3.25 -5.68
CA ILE A 54 2.88 -2.91 -6.36
C ILE A 54 3.08 -3.82 -7.58
N LEU A 55 2.97 -5.14 -7.42
CA LEU A 55 3.11 -6.11 -8.50
C LEU A 55 2.14 -5.82 -9.66
N MET A 56 0.90 -5.43 -9.36
CA MET A 56 -0.08 -5.02 -10.36
C MET A 56 0.43 -3.83 -11.20
N LYS A 57 1.08 -2.83 -10.58
CA LYS A 57 1.65 -1.68 -11.30
C LYS A 57 2.89 -2.07 -12.10
N VAL A 58 3.72 -2.97 -11.58
CA VAL A 58 4.86 -3.54 -12.31
C VAL A 58 4.38 -4.30 -13.56
N ALA A 59 3.33 -5.11 -13.45
CA ALA A 59 2.71 -5.79 -14.60
C ALA A 59 2.12 -4.81 -15.63
N ARG A 60 1.62 -3.66 -15.20
CA ARG A 60 1.21 -2.59 -16.14
C ARG A 60 2.41 -2.00 -16.88
N ASN A 61 3.53 -1.80 -16.20
CA ASN A 61 4.77 -1.32 -16.82
C ASN A 61 5.31 -2.34 -17.84
N SER A 62 5.14 -3.65 -17.61
CA SER A 62 5.60 -4.67 -18.56
C SER A 62 4.83 -4.69 -19.89
N SER A 63 3.69 -4.00 -19.98
CA SER A 63 2.97 -3.80 -21.26
C SER A 63 3.68 -2.86 -22.24
N GLY A 64 4.76 -2.18 -21.80
CA GLY A 64 5.55 -1.27 -22.63
C GLY A 64 4.97 0.15 -22.77
N VAL A 65 3.77 0.40 -22.23
CA VAL A 65 3.15 1.72 -22.23
C VAL A 65 3.59 2.48 -20.98
N TYR A 66 4.38 3.53 -21.17
CA TYR A 66 4.80 4.42 -20.09
C TYR A 66 3.62 5.25 -19.55
N LYS A 67 3.45 5.24 -18.23
CA LYS A 67 2.54 6.11 -17.48
C LYS A 67 3.15 6.49 -16.14
N ASP A 68 3.36 7.78 -15.90
CA ASP A 68 3.93 8.33 -14.66
C ASP A 68 3.15 7.82 -13.42
N ASP A 69 1.82 7.74 -13.54
CA ASP A 69 0.92 7.29 -12.46
C ASP A 69 1.29 5.91 -11.93
N ASN A 70 1.78 4.98 -12.77
CA ASN A 70 2.16 3.66 -12.28
C ASN A 70 3.32 3.72 -11.27
N TYR A 71 4.30 4.61 -11.50
CA TYR A 71 5.43 4.79 -10.59
C TYR A 71 5.03 5.57 -9.34
N ILE A 72 4.16 6.56 -9.49
CA ILE A 72 3.59 7.32 -8.36
C ILE A 72 2.82 6.37 -7.43
N ASP A 73 1.98 5.50 -8.00
CA ASP A 73 1.22 4.51 -7.24
C ASP A 73 2.14 3.52 -6.52
N ILE A 74 3.21 3.05 -7.17
CA ILE A 74 4.21 2.16 -6.53
C ILE A 74 4.83 2.86 -5.31
N CYS A 75 5.25 4.12 -5.44
CA CYS A 75 5.79 4.88 -4.31
C CYS A 75 4.76 5.02 -3.18
N GLY A 76 3.50 5.28 -3.51
CA GLY A 76 2.41 5.37 -2.54
C GLY A 76 2.16 4.05 -1.79
N TYR A 77 2.03 2.94 -2.53
CA TYR A 77 1.82 1.61 -1.93
C TYR A 77 3.00 1.14 -1.10
N ALA A 78 4.24 1.41 -1.56
CA ALA A 78 5.44 1.07 -0.80
C ALA A 78 5.53 1.85 0.52
N ALA A 79 5.19 3.14 0.51
CA ALA A 79 5.17 3.95 1.72
C ALA A 79 4.13 3.45 2.73
N LEU A 80 2.89 3.21 2.29
CA LEU A 80 1.81 2.67 3.13
C LEU A 80 2.14 1.27 3.67
N GLY A 81 2.67 0.38 2.82
CA GLY A 81 3.08 -0.96 3.23
C GLY A 81 4.21 -0.95 4.27
N GLY A 82 5.17 -0.02 4.12
CA GLY A 82 6.25 0.16 5.09
C GLY A 82 5.76 0.63 6.46
N GLU A 83 4.79 1.56 6.49
CA GLU A 83 4.15 2.02 7.73
C GLU A 83 3.39 0.88 8.42
N ILE A 84 2.59 0.12 7.67
CA ILE A 84 1.85 -1.04 8.18
C ILE A 84 2.80 -2.08 8.77
N ALA A 85 3.85 -2.45 8.05
CA ALA A 85 4.83 -3.43 8.51
C ALA A 85 5.52 -2.97 9.81
N ALA A 86 5.93 -1.70 9.88
CA ALA A 86 6.55 -1.14 11.08
C ALA A 86 5.59 -1.11 12.29
N ASN A 87 4.30 -0.84 12.05
CA ASN A 87 3.29 -0.83 13.11
C ASN A 87 2.94 -2.24 13.61
N THR A 88 2.96 -3.26 12.74
CA THR A 88 2.78 -4.66 13.14
C THR A 88 3.92 -5.14 14.03
N THR A 89 5.19 -4.88 13.65
CA THR A 89 6.36 -5.29 14.45
C THR A 89 6.32 -4.68 15.85
N LYS A 90 5.98 -3.40 15.99
CA LYS A 90 5.87 -2.75 17.31
C LYS A 90 4.82 -3.42 18.21
N LYS A 91 3.66 -3.79 17.67
CA LYS A 91 2.62 -4.48 18.45
C LYS A 91 3.05 -5.86 18.92
N GLU A 92 3.83 -6.58 18.11
CA GLU A 92 4.38 -7.88 18.51
C GLU A 92 5.40 -7.74 19.63
N ASP A 93 6.27 -6.72 19.55
CA ASP A 93 7.24 -6.41 20.60
C ASP A 93 6.55 -6.05 21.93
N ASP A 94 5.52 -5.18 21.89
CA ASP A 94 4.75 -4.80 23.09
C ASP A 94 4.05 -5.98 23.76
N ILE A 95 3.53 -6.95 22.99
CA ILE A 95 2.86 -8.16 23.53
C ILE A 95 3.86 -9.12 24.18
N ASN A 96 5.10 -9.18 23.67
CA ASN A 96 6.11 -10.10 24.17
C ASN A 96 6.86 -9.57 25.42
N GLU A 97 6.63 -8.30 25.78
CA GLU A 97 7.19 -7.68 27.00
C GLU A 97 6.25 -7.73 28.23
N GLU A 98 4.99 -8.19 28.08
CA GLU A 98 4.02 -8.45 29.18
C GLU A 98 4.01 -9.92 29.65
#